data_AF-A0A534ALY0-F1
#
_entry.id   AF-A0A534ALY0-F1
#
_cell.length_a   1.000
_cell.length_b   1.000
_cell.length_c   1.000
_cell.angle_alpha   90.00
_cell.angle_beta   90.00
_cell.angle_gamma   90.00
#
_symmetry.space_group_name_H-M   'P 1'
#
loop_
_entity.id
_entity.type
_entity.pdbx_description
1 polymer ?
#
loop_
_entity_poly.entity_id
_entity_poly.type
_entity_poly.pdbx_seq_one_letter_code
_entity_poly.pdbx_strand_id
1 'polypeptide(L)'
;MTCAHCGREIALGARFCGNCGAQGSDPAATTVVLPPEDSDALLARLRLVFAGDYEVERELGRGGMAAVFKATEVPLKRTVALKVLLPELGSDILG
;
A
#
# COMPACT_ATOMS: atom_id res chain seq x y z
N MET A 1 -21.58 -6.61 -12.26
CA MET A 1 -21.58 -5.23 -11.70
C MET A 1 -20.59 -4.39 -12.50
N THR A 2 -20.74 -3.08 -12.62
CA THR A 2 -19.81 -2.27 -13.42
C THR A 2 -18.70 -1.69 -12.55
N CYS A 3 -17.46 -1.71 -13.06
CA CYS A 3 -16.33 -1.10 -12.37
C CYS A 3 -16.50 0.42 -12.29
N ALA A 4 -16.54 0.98 -11.08
CA ALA A 4 -16.62 2.42 -10.87
C ALA A 4 -15.36 3.18 -11.35
N HIS A 5 -14.24 2.48 -11.56
CA HIS A 5 -12.97 3.10 -11.96
C HIS A 5 -12.76 3.16 -13.49
N CYS A 6 -13.12 2.11 -14.24
CA CYS A 6 -12.89 2.09 -15.69
C CYS A 6 -14.13 1.74 -16.53
N GLY A 7 -15.31 1.64 -15.92
CA GLY A 7 -16.59 1.45 -16.63
C GLY A 7 -16.81 0.07 -17.26
N ARG A 8 -15.86 -0.86 -17.12
CA ARG A 8 -15.96 -2.21 -17.66
C ARG A 8 -16.76 -3.12 -16.71
N GLU A 9 -17.41 -4.13 -17.26
CA GLU A 9 -18.10 -5.13 -16.45
C GLU A 9 -17.11 -5.91 -15.57
N ILE A 10 -17.49 -6.01 -14.30
CA ILE A 10 -16.91 -6.88 -13.30
C ILE A 10 -17.85 -8.08 -13.18
N ALA A 11 -17.28 -9.27 -13.41
CA ALA A 11 -17.98 -10.54 -13.24
C ALA A 11 -18.56 -10.63 -11.81
N LEU A 12 -19.75 -11.22 -11.65
CA LEU A 12 -20.33 -11.41 -10.32
C LEU A 12 -19.39 -12.27 -9.45
N GLY A 13 -19.08 -11.79 -8.26
CA GLY A 13 -18.12 -12.41 -7.34
C GLY A 13 -16.65 -12.02 -7.57
N ALA A 14 -16.32 -11.27 -8.62
CA ALA A 14 -14.98 -10.73 -8.79
C ALA A 14 -14.72 -9.56 -7.81
N ARG A 15 -13.75 -9.76 -6.92
CA ARG A 15 -13.35 -8.78 -5.89
C ARG A 15 -12.59 -7.59 -6.47
N PHE A 16 -12.10 -7.68 -7.70
CA PHE A 16 -11.34 -6.62 -8.37
C PHE A 16 -11.71 -6.56 -9.86
N CYS A 17 -11.52 -5.40 -10.48
CA CYS A 17 -11.71 -5.20 -11.90
C CYS A 17 -10.53 -5.77 -12.69
N GLY A 18 -10.79 -6.75 -13.55
CA GLY A 18 -9.77 -7.37 -14.41
C GLY A 18 -9.14 -6.45 -15.46
N ASN A 19 -9.59 -5.20 -15.59
CA ASN A 19 -9.03 -4.23 -16.55
C ASN A 19 -8.18 -3.13 -15.90
N CYS A 20 -8.59 -2.60 -14.75
CA CYS A 20 -7.88 -1.49 -14.09
C CYS A 20 -7.41 -1.79 -12.67
N GLY A 21 -7.67 -3.00 -12.15
CA GLY A 21 -7.22 -3.44 -10.83
C GLY A 21 -7.99 -2.87 -9.64
N ALA A 22 -8.99 -2.00 -9.86
CA ALA A 22 -9.79 -1.44 -8.77
C ALA A 22 -10.59 -2.52 -8.02
N GLN A 23 -10.57 -2.48 -6.69
CA GLN A 23 -11.35 -3.41 -5.86
C GLN A 23 -12.85 -3.14 -6.01
N GLY A 24 -13.60 -4.16 -6.40
CA GLY A 24 -15.06 -4.16 -6.40
C GLY A 24 -15.57 -4.39 -4.98
N SER A 25 -16.56 -3.60 -4.57
CA SER A 25 -17.14 -3.67 -3.23
C SER A 25 -17.76 -5.06 -2.99
N ASP A 26 -17.29 -5.77 -1.97
CA ASP A 26 -17.89 -7.01 -1.46
C ASP A 26 -19.11 -6.63 -0.59
N PRO A 27 -20.35 -6.98 -0.96
CA PRO A 27 -21.55 -6.66 -0.17
C PRO A 27 -21.64 -7.46 1.15
N ALA A 28 -20.76 -8.43 1.39
CA ALA A 28 -20.72 -9.23 2.61
C ALA A 28 -19.41 -9.05 3.39
N ALA A 29 -18.98 -7.79 3.59
CA ALA A 29 -17.87 -7.43 4.46
C ALA A 29 -18.14 -7.83 5.93
N THR A 30 -18.04 -9.14 6.23
CA THR A 30 -17.63 -9.66 7.52
C THR A 30 -16.14 -9.45 7.59
N THR A 31 -15.74 -8.39 8.28
CA THR A 31 -14.37 -7.94 8.39
C THR A 31 -13.49 -9.04 9.00
N VAL A 32 -12.62 -9.66 8.20
CA VAL A 32 -11.48 -10.42 8.71
C VAL A 32 -10.28 -9.49 8.73
N VAL A 33 -9.87 -9.08 9.92
CA VAL A 33 -8.56 -8.44 10.12
C VAL A 33 -7.52 -9.54 10.06
N LEU A 34 -6.83 -9.67 8.91
CA LEU A 34 -5.62 -10.50 8.82
C LEU A 34 -4.46 -9.76 9.50
N PRO A 35 -3.58 -10.48 10.21
CA PRO A 35 -2.39 -9.88 10.82
C PRO A 35 -1.49 -9.26 9.73
N PRO A 36 -0.81 -8.13 10.03
CA PRO A 36 0.03 -7.42 9.07
C PRO A 36 1.39 -8.10 8.95
N GLU A 37 1.44 -9.30 8.35
CA GLU A 37 2.69 -10.08 8.28
C GLU A 37 3.82 -9.34 7.52
N ASP A 38 3.49 -8.40 6.61
CA ASP A 38 4.48 -7.62 5.85
C ASP A 38 4.59 -6.13 6.24
N SER A 39 3.59 -5.53 6.89
CA SER A 39 3.63 -4.08 7.18
C SER A 39 4.60 -3.76 8.32
N ASP A 40 4.61 -4.58 9.37
CA ASP A 40 5.49 -4.35 10.53
C ASP A 40 6.96 -4.60 10.18
N ALA A 41 7.24 -5.62 9.38
CA ALA A 41 8.59 -5.90 8.89
C ALA A 41 9.10 -4.78 7.97
N LEU A 42 8.26 -4.27 7.07
CA LEU A 42 8.59 -3.13 6.22
C LEU A 42 8.82 -1.88 7.07
N LEU A 43 7.95 -1.58 8.03
CA LEU A 43 8.09 -0.44 8.94
C LEU A 43 9.41 -0.51 9.74
N ALA A 44 9.76 -1.67 10.28
CA ALA A 44 11.03 -1.87 10.96
C ALA A 44 12.23 -1.61 10.04
N ARG A 45 12.17 -2.07 8.79
CA ARG A 45 13.20 -1.80 7.78
C ARG A 45 13.31 -0.32 7.46
N LEU A 46 12.18 0.38 7.28
CA LEU A 46 12.17 1.81 6.97
C LEU A 46 12.74 2.64 8.12
N ARG A 47 12.41 2.29 9.38
CA ARG A 47 13.01 2.92 10.56
C ARG A 47 14.53 2.77 10.60
N LEU A 48 15.05 1.62 10.18
CA LEU A 48 16.49 1.39 10.10
C LEU A 48 17.14 2.19 8.97
N VAL A 49 16.58 2.14 7.77
CA VAL A 49 17.18 2.77 6.56
C VAL A 49 17.13 4.29 6.63
N PHE A 50 16.07 4.86 7.19
CA PHE A 50 15.89 6.31 7.29
C PHE A 50 16.30 6.90 8.65
N ALA A 51 16.92 6.10 9.52
CA ALA A 51 17.36 6.55 10.84
C ALA A 51 18.27 7.79 10.74
N GLY A 52 17.99 8.80 11.55
CA GLY A 52 18.75 10.06 11.59
C GLY A 52 18.11 11.19 10.79
N ASP A 53 17.59 10.88 9.60
CA ASP A 53 16.94 11.88 8.72
C ASP A 53 15.42 11.91 8.90
N TYR A 54 14.81 10.73 9.12
CA TYR A 54 13.37 10.60 9.30
C TYR A 54 13.01 9.66 10.47
N GLU A 55 12.04 10.10 11.26
CA GLU A 55 11.37 9.27 12.26
C GLU A 55 10.11 8.65 11.64
N VAL A 56 10.19 7.37 11.23
CA VAL A 56 9.07 6.67 10.58
C VAL A 56 8.09 6.11 11.62
N GLU A 57 6.83 6.56 11.58
CA GLU A 57 5.83 6.29 12.61
C GLU A 57 4.97 5.06 12.29
N ARG A 58 4.10 5.15 11.26
CA ARG A 58 3.11 4.13 10.91
C ARG A 58 2.72 4.18 9.44
N GLU A 59 2.15 3.10 8.91
CA GLU A 59 1.52 3.09 7.60
C GLU A 59 0.27 3.99 7.59
N LEU A 60 0.11 4.77 6.53
CA LEU A 60 -1.05 5.61 6.23
C LEU A 60 -2.00 4.92 5.25
N GLY A 61 -1.46 4.08 4.35
CA GLY A 61 -2.22 3.30 3.40
C GLY A 61 -1.33 2.55 2.41
N ARG A 62 -1.90 1.55 1.76
CA ARG A 62 -1.21 0.68 0.80
C ARG A 62 -2.07 0.46 -0.43
N GLY A 63 -1.42 0.47 -1.58
CA GLY A 63 -1.99 0.08 -2.86
C GLY A 63 -1.10 -0.94 -3.55
N GLY A 64 -1.49 -1.38 -4.74
CA GLY A 64 -0.82 -2.49 -5.44
C GLY A 64 0.64 -2.26 -5.85
N MET A 65 1.18 -1.03 -5.72
CA MET A 65 2.56 -0.72 -6.13
C MET A 65 3.39 -0.09 -5.01
N ALA A 66 2.73 0.38 -3.95
CA ALA A 66 3.39 1.17 -2.93
C ALA A 66 2.64 1.15 -1.61
N ALA A 67 3.40 1.27 -0.53
CA ALA A 67 2.91 1.61 0.80
C ALA A 67 3.33 3.04 1.15
N VAL A 68 2.47 3.78 1.85
CA VAL A 68 2.71 5.16 2.27
C VAL A 68 2.81 5.18 3.78
N PHE A 69 3.86 5.79 4.31
CA PHE A 69 4.11 5.90 5.75
C PHE A 69 4.12 7.34 6.21
N LYS A 70 3.64 7.59 7.43
CA LYS A 70 3.85 8.86 8.12
C LYS A 70 5.25 8.87 8.69
N ALA A 71 5.98 9.97 8.49
CA ALA A 71 7.25 10.20 9.15
C ALA A 71 7.42 11.67 9.54
N THR A 72 8.40 11.95 10.39
CA THR A 72 8.87 13.31 10.67
C THR A 72 10.28 13.47 10.14
N GLU A 73 10.50 14.45 9.26
CA GLU A 73 11.83 14.82 8.79
C GLU A 73 12.55 15.62 9.88
N VAL A 74 13.59 15.03 10.48
CA VAL A 74 14.23 15.55 11.69
C VAL A 74 14.87 16.93 11.47
N PRO A 75 15.65 17.16 10.40
CA PRO A 75 16.32 18.45 10.20
C PRO A 75 15.33 19.62 10.01
N LEU A 76 14.20 19.36 9.35
CA LEU A 76 13.20 20.38 9.00
C LEU A 76 12.01 20.43 9.96
N LYS A 77 11.91 19.49 10.91
CA LYS A 77 10.84 19.36 11.90
C LYS A 77 9.45 19.40 11.27
N ARG A 78 9.27 18.74 10.13
CA ARG A 78 7.98 18.66 9.43
C ARG A 78 7.50 17.23 9.28
N THR A 79 6.19 17.05 9.34
CA THR A 79 5.56 15.78 9.02
C THR A 79 5.54 15.57 7.50
N VAL A 80 5.96 14.40 7.06
CA VAL A 80 6.03 14.00 5.64
C VAL A 80 5.35 12.64 5.43
N ALA A 81 5.03 12.36 4.16
CA ALA A 81 4.58 11.04 3.73
C ALA A 81 5.68 10.36 2.91
N LEU A 82 6.16 9.20 3.36
CA LEU A 82 7.13 8.38 2.63
C LEU A 82 6.39 7.37 1.77
N LYS A 83 6.49 7.49 0.44
CA LYS A 83 5.93 6.53 -0.52
C LYS A 83 7.01 5.52 -0.89
N VAL A 84 6.83 4.27 -0.46
CA VAL A 84 7.77 3.18 -0.65
C VAL A 84 7.21 2.24 -1.70
N LEU A 85 7.97 2.01 -2.77
CA LEU A 85 7.59 1.05 -3.81
C LEU A 85 7.76 -0.37 -3.29
N LEU A 86 6.75 -1.20 -3.51
CA LEU A 86 6.80 -2.62 -3.12
C LEU A 86 7.58 -3.43 -4.17
N PRO A 87 8.35 -4.44 -3.76
CA PRO A 87 9.19 -5.24 -4.67
C PRO A 87 8.41 -6.05 -5.71
N GLU A 88 7.08 -6.11 -5.64
CA GLU A 88 6.18 -6.74 -6.63
C GLU A 88 6.30 -6.14 -8.05
N LEU A 89 7.03 -5.02 -8.22
CA LEU A 89 7.39 -4.39 -9.50
C LEU A 89 8.91 -4.29 -9.75
N GLY A 90 9.75 -4.75 -8.82
CA GLY A 90 11.20 -4.57 -8.86
C GLY A 90 11.99 -5.71 -9.48
N SER A 91 11.32 -6.82 -9.83
CA SER A 91 11.96 -8.04 -10.33
C SER A 91 12.42 -7.97 -11.79
N ASP A 92 12.03 -6.94 -12.55
CA ASP A 92 12.29 -6.85 -14.00
C ASP A 92 13.50 -5.97 -14.39
N ILE A 93 14.32 -5.51 -13.44
CA ILE A 93 15.55 -4.72 -13.75
C ILE A 93 16.85 -5.54 -13.56
N LEU A 94 16.74 -6.83 -13.22
CA LEU A 94 17.88 -7.76 -13.27
C LEU A 94 17.45 -9.07 -13.96
N GLY A 95 17.38 -9.02 -15.28
CA GLY A 95 17.23 -10.15 -16.19
C GLY A 95 17.89 -9.85 -17.53
#